data_AF-A0A438BQR8-F1
#
_entry.id   AF-A0A438BQR8-F1
#
_cell.length_a   1.000
_cell.length_b   1.000
_cell.length_c   1.000
_cell.angle_alpha   90.00
_cell.angle_beta   90.00
_cell.angle_gamma   90.00
#
_symmetry.space_group_name_H-M   'P 1'
#
loop_
_entity.id
_entity.type
_entity.pdbx_description
1 polymer ?
#
loop_
_entity_poly.entity_id
_entity_poly.type
_entity_poly.pdbx_seq_one_letter_code
_entity_poly.pdbx_strand_id
1 'polypeptide(L)'
;MIALERQSRATKKKAREVVEIQGARKFKRLLYHAPLPGIGSATLKGYKALESRMSTLNQIMEALRDGDVNMIGVWGMGGVGKTILMKQVAQYAKE
;
A
#
# COMPACT_ATOMS: atom_id res chain seq x y z
N MET A 1 -6.77 -34.70 45.11
CA MET A 1 -7.95 -34.28 44.31
C MET A 1 -8.30 -32.78 44.41
N ILE A 2 -7.84 -32.02 45.42
CA ILE A 2 -8.22 -30.60 45.62
C ILE A 2 -7.45 -29.60 44.73
N ALA A 3 -6.19 -29.90 44.38
CA ALA A 3 -5.33 -28.98 43.62
C ALA A 3 -5.82 -28.75 42.17
N LEU A 4 -6.36 -29.79 41.53
CA LEU A 4 -6.88 -29.73 40.15
C LEU A 4 -8.11 -28.80 40.05
N GLU A 5 -8.96 -28.80 41.08
CA GLU A 5 -10.18 -28.00 41.09
C GLU A 5 -9.92 -26.51 41.35
N ARG A 6 -8.86 -26.18 42.09
CA ARG A 6 -8.39 -24.79 42.25
C ARG A 6 -7.83 -24.24 40.94
N GLN A 7 -7.05 -25.01 40.19
CA GLN A 7 -6.58 -24.60 38.86
C GLN A 7 -7.74 -24.45 37.87
N SER A 8 -8.70 -25.37 37.87
CA SER A 8 -9.92 -25.28 37.02
C SER A 8 -10.77 -24.04 37.31
N ARG A 9 -10.93 -23.66 38.60
CA ARG A 9 -11.64 -22.42 38.98
C ARG A 9 -10.86 -21.17 38.57
N ALA A 10 -9.54 -21.17 38.74
CA ALA A 10 -8.69 -20.03 38.39
C ALA A 10 -8.66 -19.76 36.88
N THR A 11 -8.59 -20.81 36.05
CA THR A 11 -8.61 -20.68 34.57
C THR A 11 -9.97 -20.21 34.06
N LYS A 12 -11.07 -20.70 34.63
CA LYS A 12 -12.44 -20.25 34.31
C LYS A 12 -12.65 -18.76 34.61
N LYS A 13 -12.08 -18.25 35.71
CA LYS A 13 -12.21 -16.83 36.09
C LYS A 13 -11.46 -15.91 35.13
N LYS A 14 -10.21 -16.25 34.78
CA LYS A 14 -9.41 -15.49 33.80
C LYS A 14 -10.04 -15.51 32.40
N ALA A 15 -10.61 -16.65 31.98
CA ALA A 15 -11.31 -16.75 30.70
C ALA A 15 -12.55 -15.84 30.63
N ARG A 16 -13.34 -15.75 31.71
CA ARG A 16 -14.49 -14.84 31.79
C ARG A 16 -14.07 -13.37 31.69
N GLU A 17 -12.99 -12.99 32.37
CA GLU A 17 -12.45 -11.63 32.35
C GLU A 17 -12.00 -11.21 30.94
N VAL A 18 -11.35 -12.11 30.20
CA VAL A 18 -10.95 -11.86 28.79
C VAL A 18 -12.17 -11.73 27.86
N VAL A 19 -13.26 -12.48 28.11
CA VAL A 19 -14.51 -12.37 27.34
C VAL A 19 -15.22 -11.04 27.64
N GLU A 20 -15.22 -10.60 28.89
CA GLU A 20 -15.85 -9.33 29.31
C GLU A 20 -15.10 -8.11 28.74
N ILE A 21 -13.75 -8.15 28.75
CA ILE A 21 -12.90 -7.12 28.12
C ILE A 21 -13.13 -7.08 26.61
N GLN A 22 -13.40 -8.21 25.95
CA GLN A 22 -13.75 -8.25 24.52
C GLN A 22 -15.16 -7.71 24.23
N GLY A 23 -16.15 -8.03 25.06
CA GLY A 23 -17.52 -7.53 24.92
C GLY A 23 -17.65 -6.02 25.10
N ALA A 24 -16.76 -5.42 25.92
CA ALA A 24 -16.70 -3.97 26.16
C ALA A 24 -15.93 -3.18 25.08
N ARG A 25 -15.35 -3.83 24.05
CA ARG A 25 -14.56 -3.15 23.00
C ARG A 25 -15.43 -2.31 22.04
N LYS A 26 -15.84 -1.12 22.49
CA LYS A 26 -16.10 0.02 21.59
C LYS A 26 -14.82 0.84 21.45
N PHE A 27 -13.82 0.28 20.78
CA PHE A 27 -12.69 1.11 20.37
C PHE A 27 -13.16 2.02 19.23
N LYS A 28 -13.41 3.28 19.57
CA LYS A 28 -13.55 4.32 18.56
C LYS A 28 -12.21 4.34 17.80
N ARG A 29 -12.24 3.97 16.52
CA ARG A 29 -11.06 4.01 15.64
C ARG A 29 -10.70 5.49 15.44
N LEU A 30 -9.83 6.03 16.29
CA LEU A 30 -9.44 7.45 16.26
C LEU A 30 -8.32 7.75 15.25
N LEU A 31 -7.81 6.72 14.58
CA LEU A 31 -6.73 6.86 13.59
C LEU A 31 -7.34 7.05 12.20
N TYR A 32 -7.41 8.29 11.76
CA TYR A 32 -7.44 8.60 10.34
C TYR A 32 -6.04 8.33 9.79
N HIS A 33 -5.93 7.49 8.75
CA HIS A 33 -4.68 7.44 7.99
C HIS A 33 -4.48 8.84 7.40
N ALA A 34 -3.49 9.58 7.91
CA ALA A 34 -3.00 10.75 7.22
C ALA A 34 -2.55 10.28 5.83
N PRO A 35 -2.96 10.97 4.74
CA PRO A 35 -2.39 10.71 3.43
C PRO A 35 -0.87 10.74 3.59
N LEU A 36 -0.17 9.70 3.13
CA LEU A 36 1.28 9.75 3.11
C LEU A 36 1.66 11.03 2.35
N PRO A 37 2.62 11.84 2.86
CA PRO A 37 3.16 12.93 2.09
C PRO A 37 3.56 12.36 0.73
N GLY A 38 2.82 12.74 -0.31
CA GLY A 38 3.13 12.27 -1.65
C GLY A 38 4.58 12.64 -1.91
N ILE A 39 5.41 11.66 -2.29
CA ILE A 39 6.73 11.96 -2.82
C ILE A 39 6.45 12.72 -4.12
N GLY A 40 6.42 14.05 -4.03
CA GLY A 40 6.13 14.90 -5.16
C GLY A 40 7.12 14.57 -6.26
N SER A 41 6.62 14.10 -7.40
CA SER A 41 7.45 14.02 -8.60
C SER A 41 7.86 15.46 -8.92
N ALA A 42 9.13 15.78 -8.72
CA ALA A 42 9.69 17.06 -9.14
C ALA A 42 9.31 17.29 -10.61
N THR A 43 8.66 18.41 -10.92
CA THR A 43 8.30 18.80 -12.28
C THR A 43 9.60 18.88 -13.08
N LEU A 44 9.81 17.94 -14.01
CA LEU A 44 11.02 17.91 -14.82
C LEU A 44 10.87 18.93 -15.96
N LYS A 45 11.11 20.21 -15.66
CA LYS A 45 11.11 21.28 -16.66
C LYS A 45 12.24 21.00 -17.67
N GLY A 46 11.89 20.74 -18.94
CA GLY A 46 12.85 20.51 -20.02
C GLY A 46 13.03 19.05 -20.45
N TYR A 47 12.09 18.16 -20.14
CA TYR A 47 12.20 16.77 -20.56
C TYR A 47 11.98 16.58 -22.06
N LYS A 48 13.00 16.09 -22.78
CA LYS A 48 12.88 15.69 -24.19
C LYS A 48 12.04 14.40 -24.25
N ALA A 49 10.90 14.44 -24.95
CA ALA A 49 10.03 13.28 -25.09
C ALA A 49 10.84 12.04 -25.50
N LEU A 50 10.60 10.90 -24.83
CA LEU A 50 11.14 9.61 -25.27
C LEU A 50 10.37 9.14 -26.50
N GLU A 51 10.47 9.88 -27.62
CA GLU A 51 9.79 9.54 -28.87
C GLU A 51 10.11 8.10 -29.29
N SER A 52 11.38 7.69 -29.17
CA SER A 52 11.83 6.31 -29.41
C SER A 52 11.12 5.25 -28.55
N ARG A 53 10.49 5.63 -27.44
CA ARG A 53 9.90 4.72 -26.45
C ARG A 53 8.43 5.04 -26.18
N MET A 54 7.78 5.75 -27.11
CA MET A 54 6.36 6.06 -27.02
C MET A 54 5.51 4.79 -26.99
N SER A 55 5.93 3.72 -27.68
CA SER A 55 5.27 2.42 -27.63
C SER A 55 5.24 1.85 -26.20
N THR A 56 6.37 1.91 -25.48
CA THR A 56 6.45 1.47 -24.08
C THR A 56 5.62 2.37 -23.16
N LEU A 57 5.59 3.69 -23.38
CA LEU A 57 4.70 4.58 -22.64
C LEU A 57 3.24 4.19 -22.82
N ASN A 58 2.80 3.97 -24.06
CA ASN A 58 1.41 3.60 -24.37
C ASN A 58 1.02 2.28 -23.72
N GLN A 59 1.88 1.26 -23.79
CA GLN A 59 1.66 -0.02 -23.12
C GLN A 59 1.47 0.13 -21.61
N ILE A 60 2.25 1.01 -20.97
CA ILE A 60 2.13 1.27 -19.54
C ILE A 60 0.83 2.01 -19.24
N MET A 61 0.44 2.99 -20.06
CA MET A 61 -0.83 3.71 -19.90
C MET A 61 -2.04 2.79 -20.10
N GLU A 62 -1.97 1.84 -21.04
CA GLU A 62 -3.00 0.81 -21.24
C GLU A 62 -3.08 -0.12 -20.02
N ALA A 63 -1.95 -0.63 -19.54
CA ALA A 63 -1.91 -1.47 -18.35
C ALA A 63 -2.40 -0.75 -17.08
N LEU A 64 -2.22 0.57 -16.98
CA LEU A 64 -2.76 1.36 -15.87
C LEU A 64 -4.29 1.53 -15.92
N ARG A 65 -4.93 1.33 -17.08
CA ARG A 65 -6.39 1.37 -17.23
C ARG A 65 -7.05 0.03 -16.91
N ASP A 66 -6.26 -1.04 -16.86
CA ASP A 66 -6.73 -2.37 -16.53
C ASP A 66 -6.94 -2.50 -15.00
N GLY A 67 -8.18 -2.74 -14.60
CA GLY A 67 -8.57 -2.87 -13.19
C GLY A 67 -8.02 -4.12 -12.50
N ASP A 68 -7.53 -5.10 -13.27
CA ASP A 68 -6.91 -6.32 -12.74
C ASP A 68 -5.39 -6.14 -12.50
N VAL A 69 -4.80 -5.05 -13.00
CA VAL A 69 -3.36 -4.76 -12.87
C VAL A 69 -3.11 -3.87 -11.65
N ASN A 70 -2.54 -4.46 -10.60
CA ASN A 70 -2.19 -3.74 -9.37
C ASN A 70 -0.75 -3.19 -9.35
N MET A 71 0.15 -3.65 -10.24
CA MET A 71 1.56 -3.26 -10.23
C MET A 71 2.22 -3.39 -11.61
N ILE A 72 3.03 -2.40 -11.99
CA ILE A 72 3.83 -2.39 -13.22
C ILE A 72 5.31 -2.19 -12.86
N GLY A 73 6.17 -3.12 -13.27
CA GLY A 73 7.63 -3.04 -13.09
C GLY A 73 8.36 -2.75 -14.40
N VAL A 74 9.32 -1.83 -14.39
CA VAL A 74 10.18 -1.53 -15.55
C VAL A 74 11.64 -1.85 -15.23
N TRP A 75 12.26 -2.71 -16.04
CA TRP A 75 13.62 -3.22 -15.84
C TRP A 75 14.53 -2.99 -17.05
N GLY A 76 15.84 -3.17 -16.90
CA GLY A 76 16.84 -3.00 -17.97
C GLY A 76 18.16 -2.42 -17.48
N MET A 77 19.10 -2.18 -18.41
CA MET A 77 20.45 -1.65 -18.12
C MET A 77 20.43 -0.29 -17.38
N GLY A 78 21.48 0.01 -16.61
CA GLY A 78 21.66 1.31 -15.95
C GLY A 78 21.71 2.47 -16.96
N GLY A 79 21.32 3.68 -16.55
CA GLY A 79 21.43 4.89 -17.38
C GLY A 79 20.44 5.01 -18.56
N VAL A 80 19.70 3.95 -18.91
CA VAL A 80 18.75 3.98 -20.05
C VAL A 80 17.56 4.91 -19.85
N GLY A 81 17.30 5.41 -18.64
CA GLY A 81 16.22 6.37 -18.38
C GLY A 81 14.89 5.75 -17.92
N LYS A 82 14.89 4.59 -17.27
CA LYS A 82 13.68 3.96 -16.70
C LYS A 82 12.94 4.87 -15.71
N THR A 83 13.67 5.45 -14.76
CA THR A 83 13.11 6.40 -13.78
C THR A 83 12.49 7.62 -14.47
N ILE A 84 13.04 7.99 -15.61
CA ILE A 84 12.59 9.15 -16.36
C ILE A 84 11.30 8.84 -17.13
N LEU A 85 11.21 7.65 -17.75
CA LEU A 85 9.96 7.14 -18.34
C LEU A 85 8.80 7.18 -17.32
N MET A 86 9.05 6.73 -16.09
CA MET A 86 8.03 6.73 -15.02
C MET A 86 7.57 8.13 -14.61
N LYS A 87 8.46 9.13 -14.66
CA LYS A 87 8.08 10.53 -14.41
C LYS A 87 7.13 11.05 -15.49
N GLN A 88 7.30 10.65 -16.75
CA GLN A 88 6.37 11.02 -17.83
C GLN A 88 5.01 10.35 -17.64
N VAL A 89 4.99 9.05 -17.34
CA VAL A 89 3.73 8.32 -17.05
C VAL A 89 2.96 9.02 -15.93
N ALA A 90 3.64 9.40 -14.84
CA ALA A 90 3.03 10.11 -13.73
C ALA A 90 2.52 11.53 -14.10
N GLN A 91 3.05 12.14 -15.16
CA GLN A 91 2.55 13.40 -15.70
C GLN A 91 1.30 13.17 -16.54
N TYR A 92 1.32 12.21 -17.47
CA TYR A 92 0.19 11.87 -18.33
C TYR A 92 -1.00 11.28 -17.54
N ALA A 93 -0.75 10.54 -16.45
CA ALA A 93 -1.81 9.98 -15.62
C ALA A 93 -2.51 11.01 -14.71
N LYS A 94 -2.00 12.25 -14.63
CA LYS A 94 -2.63 13.35 -13.90
C LYS A 94 -3.58 14.18 -14.76
N GLU A 95 -3.48 14.07 -16.09
CA GLU A 95 -4.43 14.64 -17.05
C GLU A 95 -5.63 13.71 -17.23
#